data_AF-A0A9W9WC12-F1
#
_entry.id   AF-A0A9W9WC12-F1
#
_cell.length_a   1.000
_cell.length_b   1.000
_cell.length_c   1.000
_cell.angle_alpha   90.00
_cell.angle_beta   90.00
_cell.angle_gamma   90.00
#
_symmetry.space_group_name_H-M   'P 1'
#
loop_
_entity.id
_entity.type
_entity.pdbx_description
1 polymer ?
#
loop_
_entity_poly.entity_id
_entity_poly.type
_entity_poly.pdbx_seq_one_letter_code
_entity_poly.pdbx_strand_id
1 'polypeptide(L)'
;MGNLTRAEDKIAELVAQHGAVPPPYFMFQDTDPYSICWRMGAGEDYFEFFFNWLGEEKGSLDESQRIEYLRKWPPPPAWLAWMIAVIWDLSPKGLYEDDDSEDDDG
;
A
#
# COMPACT_ATOMS: atom_id res chain seq x y z
N MET A 1 5.45 21.12 -11.63
CA MET A 1 5.40 21.53 -10.21
C MET A 1 4.05 21.30 -9.51
N GLY A 2 3.05 20.64 -10.11
CA GLY A 2 1.67 20.62 -9.54
C GLY A 2 1.19 19.32 -8.86
N ASN A 3 1.81 18.16 -9.10
CA ASN A 3 1.35 16.88 -8.52
C ASN A 3 1.99 16.55 -7.17
N LEU A 4 3.28 16.87 -6.99
CA LEU A 4 4.00 16.65 -5.72
C LEU A 4 3.34 17.38 -4.56
N THR A 5 2.99 18.66 -4.76
CA THR A 5 2.33 19.48 -3.73
C THR A 5 0.97 18.92 -3.31
N ARG A 6 0.21 18.33 -4.25
CA ARG A 6 -1.09 17.70 -3.94
C ARG A 6 -0.92 16.44 -3.10
N ALA A 7 0.08 15.62 -3.41
CA ALA A 7 0.37 14.40 -2.65
C ALA A 7 0.86 14.73 -1.23
N GLU A 8 1.80 15.68 -1.10
CA GLU A 8 2.33 16.15 0.18
C GLU A 8 1.23 16.72 1.08
N ASP A 9 0.37 17.61 0.53
CA ASP A 9 -0.76 18.18 1.26
C ASP A 9 -1.72 17.09 1.74
N LYS A 10 -2.02 16.09 0.90
CA LYS A 10 -2.93 15.02 1.26
C LYS A 10 -2.35 14.08 2.30
N ILE A 11 -1.07 13.75 2.20
CA ILE A 11 -0.34 12.97 3.21
C ILE A 11 -0.35 13.71 4.54
N ALA A 12 -0.01 15.00 4.56
CA ALA A 12 -0.03 15.82 5.76
C ALA A 12 -1.42 15.86 6.42
N GLU A 13 -2.48 15.99 5.62
CA GLU A 13 -3.86 15.92 6.09
C GLU A 13 -4.17 14.56 6.76
N LEU A 14 -3.82 13.45 6.11
CA LEU A 14 -4.08 12.10 6.62
C LEU A 14 -3.30 11.82 7.91
N VAL A 15 -2.03 12.24 7.97
CA VAL A 15 -1.20 12.13 9.18
C VAL A 15 -1.77 12.98 10.32
N ALA A 16 -2.23 14.20 10.04
CA ALA A 16 -2.84 15.06 11.05
C ALA A 16 -4.14 14.45 11.63
N GLN A 17 -4.94 13.77 10.81
CA GLN A 17 -6.21 13.17 11.24
C GLN A 17 -6.04 11.82 11.94
N HIS A 18 -5.09 11.00 11.48
CA HIS A 18 -4.99 9.59 11.87
C HIS A 18 -3.68 9.22 12.57
N GLY A 19 -2.73 10.14 12.66
CA GLY A 19 -1.39 9.94 13.21
C GLY A 19 -0.41 9.21 12.27
N ALA A 20 -0.90 8.70 11.14
CA ALA A 20 -0.16 8.13 10.01
C ALA A 20 -1.10 8.06 8.81
N VAL A 21 -0.60 7.81 7.60
CA VAL A 21 -1.48 7.53 6.46
C VAL A 21 -2.15 6.17 6.66
N PRO A 22 -3.50 6.06 6.67
CA PRO A 22 -4.16 4.78 6.86
C PRO A 22 -3.95 3.82 5.67
N PRO A 23 -4.05 2.50 5.88
CA PRO A 23 -4.03 1.55 4.78
C PRO A 23 -5.27 1.69 3.86
N PRO A 24 -5.18 1.29 2.57
CA PRO A 24 -6.26 1.47 1.60
C PRO A 24 -7.60 0.87 2.02
N TYR A 25 -7.60 -0.31 2.65
CA TYR A 25 -8.83 -0.96 3.13
C TYR A 25 -9.54 -0.19 4.25
N PHE A 26 -8.85 0.71 4.95
CA PHE A 26 -9.49 1.57 5.95
C PHE A 26 -10.26 2.71 5.28
N MET A 27 -9.69 3.29 4.22
CA MET A 27 -10.30 4.41 3.49
C MET A 27 -11.34 3.96 2.45
N PHE A 28 -11.20 2.74 1.92
CA PHE A 28 -12.08 2.15 0.91
C PHE A 28 -12.65 0.81 1.42
N GLN A 29 -13.50 0.88 2.45
CA GLN A 29 -13.97 -0.29 3.20
C GLN A 29 -14.76 -1.31 2.35
N ASP A 30 -15.49 -0.82 1.34
CA ASP A 30 -16.32 -1.67 0.45
C ASP A 30 -15.58 -2.10 -0.84
N THR A 31 -14.27 -1.90 -0.89
CA THR A 31 -13.48 -2.15 -2.09
C THR A 31 -12.59 -3.37 -1.94
N ASP A 32 -12.79 -4.34 -2.83
CA ASP A 32 -11.97 -5.54 -2.93
C ASP A 32 -10.53 -5.19 -3.37
N PRO A 33 -9.48 -5.85 -2.84
CA PRO A 33 -8.09 -5.55 -3.21
C PRO A 33 -7.78 -5.73 -4.70
N TYR A 34 -8.58 -6.51 -5.43
CA TYR A 34 -8.43 -6.74 -6.87
C TYR A 34 -9.35 -5.86 -7.74
N SER A 35 -10.07 -4.91 -7.12
CA SER A 35 -10.97 -4.01 -7.82
C SER A 35 -10.25 -3.14 -8.85
N ILE A 36 -10.88 -2.91 -10.01
CA ILE A 36 -10.36 -2.01 -11.04
C ILE A 36 -10.19 -0.57 -10.57
N CYS A 37 -10.88 -0.17 -9.49
CA CYS A 37 -10.78 1.18 -8.94
C CYS A 37 -9.37 1.56 -8.47
N TRP A 38 -8.50 0.57 -8.23
CA TRP A 38 -7.09 0.76 -7.86
C TRP A 38 -6.20 1.11 -9.04
N ARG A 39 -6.68 0.86 -10.27
CA ARG A 39 -5.94 1.07 -11.52
C ARG A 39 -6.53 2.15 -12.42
N MET A 40 -7.82 2.45 -12.27
CA MET A 40 -8.55 3.44 -13.07
C MET A 40 -9.68 4.11 -12.27
N GLY A 41 -9.43 4.46 -11.01
CA GLY A 41 -10.44 5.06 -10.14
C GLY A 41 -9.83 5.85 -8.99
N ALA A 42 -10.68 6.30 -8.07
CA ALA A 42 -10.24 7.10 -6.91
C ALA A 42 -9.25 6.38 -5.98
N GLY A 43 -9.14 5.04 -6.09
CA GLY A 43 -8.17 4.24 -5.34
C GLY A 43 -6.74 4.36 -5.88
N GLU A 44 -6.56 4.73 -7.15
CA GLU A 44 -5.25 4.90 -7.78
C GLU A 44 -4.47 6.05 -7.12
N ASP A 45 -5.08 7.24 -7.04
CA ASP A 45 -4.52 8.41 -6.35
C ASP A 45 -4.18 8.06 -4.88
N TYR A 46 -5.04 7.29 -4.20
CA TYR A 46 -4.80 6.92 -2.81
C TYR A 46 -3.61 5.97 -2.65
N PHE A 47 -3.42 5.02 -3.57
CA PHE A 47 -2.25 4.17 -3.57
C PHE A 47 -0.97 4.96 -3.80
N GLU A 48 -0.99 5.98 -4.67
CA GLU A 48 0.14 6.89 -4.83
C GLU A 48 0.49 7.58 -3.51
N PHE A 49 -0.48 8.17 -2.81
CA PHE A 49 -0.23 8.84 -1.53
C PHE A 49 0.27 7.88 -0.46
N PHE A 50 -0.34 6.69 -0.39
CA PHE A 50 0.03 5.65 0.56
C PHE A 50 1.47 5.18 0.33
N PHE A 51 1.84 4.84 -0.90
CA PHE A 51 3.19 4.33 -1.20
C PHE A 51 4.26 5.42 -1.17
N ASN A 52 3.93 6.68 -1.46
CA ASN A 52 4.85 7.81 -1.26
C ASN A 52 5.16 7.99 0.23
N TRP A 53 4.13 8.11 1.07
CA TRP A 53 4.31 8.20 2.53
C TRP A 53 5.04 6.97 3.07
N LEU A 54 4.62 5.78 2.66
CA LEU A 54 5.24 4.55 3.09
C LEU A 54 6.68 4.44 2.59
N GLY A 55 7.05 4.93 1.41
CA GLY A 55 8.42 4.93 0.90
C GLY A 55 9.33 5.88 1.67
N GLU A 56 8.83 7.07 2.01
CA GLU A 56 9.54 8.05 2.85
C GLU A 56 9.76 7.51 4.28
N GLU A 57 8.75 6.85 4.85
CA GLU A 57 8.79 6.27 6.20
C GLU A 57 9.46 4.88 6.25
N LYS A 58 9.36 4.05 5.21
CA LYS A 58 9.88 2.66 5.16
C LYS A 58 11.37 2.59 5.36
N GLY A 59 12.12 3.60 4.92
CA GLY A 59 13.55 3.71 5.18
C GLY A 59 13.87 3.78 6.68
N SER A 60 12.88 4.15 7.51
CA SER A 60 12.99 4.31 8.95
C SER A 60 12.25 3.22 9.75
N LEU A 61 11.24 2.56 9.16
CA LEU A 61 10.43 1.54 9.85
C LEU A 61 10.99 0.13 9.66
N ASP A 62 11.29 -0.55 10.76
CA ASP A 62 11.60 -1.98 10.78
C ASP A 62 10.33 -2.87 10.68
N GLU A 63 10.52 -4.18 10.58
CA GLU A 63 9.42 -5.16 10.47
C GLU A 63 8.42 -5.05 11.64
N SER A 64 8.92 -4.90 12.87
CA SER A 64 8.07 -4.81 14.06
C SER A 64 7.23 -3.54 14.04
N GLN A 65 7.83 -2.42 13.63
CA GLN A 65 7.13 -1.15 13.49
C GLN A 65 6.07 -1.18 12.37
N ARG A 66 6.32 -1.88 11.26
CA ARG A 66 5.31 -2.10 10.20
C ARG A 66 4.15 -2.94 10.69
N ILE A 67 4.42 -3.99 11.48
CA ILE A 67 3.39 -4.81 12.11
C ILE A 67 2.56 -3.97 13.10
N GLU A 68 3.21 -3.17 13.95
CA GLU A 68 2.51 -2.27 14.89
C GLU A 68 1.67 -1.22 14.17
N TYR A 69 2.19 -0.65 13.08
CA TYR A 69 1.46 0.27 12.22
C TYR A 69 0.18 -0.38 11.66
N LEU A 70 0.27 -1.58 11.06
CA LEU A 70 -0.88 -2.30 10.50
C LEU A 70 -1.84 -2.80 11.57
N ARG A 71 -1.37 -3.06 12.80
CA ARG A 71 -2.26 -3.43 13.93
C ARG A 71 -3.20 -2.29 14.37
N LYS A 72 -2.88 -1.02 14.05
CA LYS A 72 -3.80 0.11 14.29
C LYS A 72 -5.06 0.02 13.45
N TRP A 73 -4.97 -0.63 12.29
CA TRP A 73 -6.07 -0.83 11.34
C TRP A 73 -6.09 -2.30 10.91
N PRO A 74 -6.74 -3.20 11.67
CA PRO A 74 -6.75 -4.61 11.32
C PRO A 74 -7.43 -4.82 9.95
N PRO A 75 -6.78 -5.53 8.99
CA PRO A 75 -7.33 -5.72 7.66
C PRO A 75 -8.51 -6.70 7.68
N PRO A 76 -9.48 -6.54 6.77
CA PRO A 76 -10.41 -7.62 6.45
C PRO A 76 -9.67 -8.80 5.78
N PRO A 77 -10.21 -10.03 5.84
CA PRO A 77 -9.52 -11.23 5.37
C PRO A 77 -8.97 -11.16 3.94
N ALA A 78 -9.69 -10.52 3.03
CA ALA A 78 -9.28 -10.36 1.63
C ALA A 78 -7.94 -9.60 1.48
N TRP A 79 -7.60 -8.73 2.44
CA TRP A 79 -6.43 -7.86 2.39
C TRP A 79 -5.20 -8.45 3.12
N LEU A 80 -5.28 -9.68 3.64
CA LEU A 80 -4.16 -10.29 4.37
C LEU A 80 -2.92 -10.49 3.50
N ALA A 81 -3.08 -10.91 2.24
CA ALA A 81 -1.96 -11.06 1.30
C ALA A 81 -1.27 -9.72 1.01
N TRP A 82 -2.06 -8.65 0.84
CA TRP A 82 -1.54 -7.30 0.66
C TRP A 82 -0.81 -6.79 1.93
N MET A 83 -1.36 -7.06 3.11
CA MET A 83 -0.72 -6.71 4.38
C MET A 83 0.66 -7.36 4.52
N ILE A 84 0.76 -8.65 4.20
CA ILE A 84 2.01 -9.43 4.15
C ILE A 84 3.02 -8.74 3.22
N ALA A 85 2.58 -8.34 2.02
CA ALA A 85 3.42 -7.63 1.06
C ALA A 85 4.00 -6.32 1.62
N VAL A 86 3.20 -5.55 2.36
CA VAL A 86 3.63 -4.30 2.96
C VAL A 86 4.67 -4.51 4.07
N ILE A 87 4.49 -5.51 4.93
CA ILE A 87 5.39 -5.81 6.05
C ILE A 87 6.78 -6.15 5.54
N TRP A 88 6.85 -7.07 4.59
CA TRP A 88 8.11 -7.61 4.07
C TRP A 88 8.62 -6.92 2.80
N ASP A 89 7.99 -5.80 2.42
CA ASP A 89 8.32 -5.04 1.21
C ASP A 89 8.41 -5.95 -0.03
N LEU A 90 7.47 -6.89 -0.14
CA LEU A 90 7.41 -7.79 -1.27
C LEU A 90 6.94 -6.99 -2.47
N SER A 91 7.78 -6.89 -3.49
CA SER A 91 7.36 -6.31 -4.76
C SER A 91 6.14 -7.07 -5.30
N PRO A 92 5.15 -6.38 -5.91
CA PRO A 92 3.99 -7.03 -6.52
C PRO A 92 4.37 -8.11 -7.56
N LYS A 93 5.58 -8.03 -8.14
CA LYS A 93 6.13 -9.05 -9.04
C LYS A 93 6.17 -10.44 -8.40
N GLY A 94 6.49 -10.54 -7.11
CA GLY A 94 6.51 -11.83 -6.41
C GLY A 94 5.14 -12.35 -5.94
N LEU A 95 4.07 -11.56 -6.13
CA LEU A 95 2.71 -11.90 -5.67
C LEU A 95 1.70 -12.04 -6.81
N TYR A 96 2.02 -11.52 -8.01
CA TYR A 96 1.12 -11.47 -9.16
C TYR A 96 1.76 -11.84 -10.50
N GLU A 97 3.06 -12.15 -10.56
CA GLU A 97 3.64 -12.86 -11.72
C GLU A 97 3.52 -14.37 -11.39
N ASP A 98 2.73 -15.10 -12.18
CA ASP A 98 2.90 -16.55 -12.29
C ASP A 98 4.37 -16.80 -12.67
N ASP A 99 4.98 -17.80 -12.04
CA ASP A 99 6.34 -18.25 -12.31
C ASP A 99 6.43 -18.80 -13.74
N ASP A 100 6.50 -17.91 -14.74
CA ASP A 100 6.98 -18.22 -16.09
C ASP A 100 8.52 -18.32 -16.03
N SER A 101 9.05 -19.16 -15.12
CA SER A 101 10.34 -19.78 -15.35
C SER A 101 10.15 -20.75 -16.52
N GLU A 102 10.17 -20.23 -17.74
CA GLU A 102 10.41 -21.06 -18.92
C GLU A 102 11.72 -21.81 -18.65
N ASP A 103 11.61 -23.14 -18.56
CA ASP A 103 12.75 -24.05 -18.62
C ASP A 103 13.60 -23.69 -19.86
N ASP A 104 14.69 -22.95 -19.64
CA ASP A 104 15.74 -22.73 -20.64
C ASP A 104 16.54 -24.03 -20.78
N ASP A 105 15.98 -24.98 -21.55
CA ASP A 105 16.71 -26.10 -22.13
C ASP A 105 17.54 -25.57 -23.32
N GLY A 106 18.83 -25.32 -23.07
CA GLY A 106 19.84 -24.93 -24.07
C GLY A 106 21.19 -25.60 -23.86
#